data_AF-A0A7J6TDQ6-F1
#
_entry.id   AF-A0A7J6TDQ6-F1
#
_cell.length_a   1.000
_cell.length_b   1.000
_cell.length_c   1.000
_cell.angle_alpha   90.00
_cell.angle_beta   90.00
_cell.angle_gamma   90.00
#
_symmetry.space_group_name_H-M   'P 1'
#
loop_
_entity.id
_entity.type
_entity.pdbx_description
1 polymer ?
#
loop_
_entity_poly.entity_id
_entity_poly.type
_entity_poly.pdbx_seq_one_letter_code
_entity_poly.pdbx_strand_id
1 'polypeptide(L)'
;AILRPLWFDHLKDANTYACRVEGCDKILDSQVVLGRDVMVTGVLESGVDNVSVYLPDGAKWYNARDELMAVGMHENIAVSMDAIPHFYRAGSIIPLKMRQRPSTKAMVKDPLTLEVFVDPDTNKAEGEIYLDDGSSSDTIDRGDYTLSTIRFDGQSIVSTDISGKGDYNIPVERIDIIGLPENLRKGILDNPTISAKRSPTSENRITIKRPAGVVIGKHWSVDLAMVQSS
;
A
#
# COMPACT_ATOMS: atom_id res chain seq x y z
N ALA A 1 -12.60 7.82 -9.49
CA ALA A 1 -12.16 6.88 -10.55
C ALA A 1 -11.32 5.76 -9.93
N ILE A 2 -11.49 4.51 -10.40
CA ILE A 2 -10.78 3.32 -9.89
C ILE A 2 -9.39 3.23 -10.53
N LEU A 3 -9.31 3.30 -11.86
CA LEU A 3 -8.06 3.48 -12.59
C LEU A 3 -7.95 4.95 -13.00
N ARG A 4 -6.77 5.53 -12.77
CA ARG A 4 -6.51 6.95 -12.98
C ARG A 4 -5.27 7.14 -13.85
N PRO A 5 -5.30 8.07 -14.81
CA PRO A 5 -4.08 8.53 -15.46
C PRO A 5 -3.23 9.33 -14.45
N LEU A 6 -1.92 9.41 -14.71
CA LEU A 6 -0.97 10.04 -13.80
C LEU A 6 -1.33 11.50 -13.44
N TRP A 7 -1.80 12.29 -14.40
CA TRP A 7 -2.14 13.70 -14.16
C TRP A 7 -3.27 13.90 -13.15
N PHE A 8 -4.11 12.90 -12.90
CA PHE A 8 -5.32 13.05 -12.07
C PHE A 8 -5.00 13.52 -10.64
N ASP A 9 -3.98 12.90 -10.02
CA ASP A 9 -3.54 13.23 -8.66
C ASP A 9 -2.30 14.17 -8.67
N HIS A 10 -1.71 14.43 -9.84
CA HIS A 10 -0.45 15.15 -10.01
C HIS A 10 -0.59 16.41 -10.88
N LEU A 11 -1.62 17.21 -10.61
CA LEU A 11 -1.99 18.34 -11.47
C LEU A 11 -0.91 19.42 -11.64
N LYS A 12 0.07 19.49 -10.73
CA LYS A 12 1.17 20.46 -10.77
C LYS A 12 2.39 19.94 -11.54
N ASP A 13 2.43 18.65 -11.83
CA ASP A 13 3.50 18.05 -12.60
C ASP A 13 3.16 18.11 -14.10
N ALA A 14 3.75 19.09 -14.79
CA ALA A 14 3.51 19.31 -16.22
C ALA A 14 3.87 18.10 -17.09
N ASN A 15 4.78 17.22 -16.62
CA ASN A 15 5.18 16.04 -17.38
C ASN A 15 4.08 14.96 -17.42
N THR A 16 3.04 15.06 -16.59
CA THR A 16 1.94 14.08 -16.56
C THR A 16 0.84 14.30 -17.59
N TYR A 17 0.81 15.48 -18.24
CA TYR A 17 -0.30 15.89 -19.13
C TYR A 17 -0.06 15.62 -20.62
N ALA A 18 1.11 15.99 -21.11
CA ALA A 18 1.53 15.85 -22.49
C ALA A 18 3.03 16.03 -22.48
N CYS A 19 3.73 14.99 -22.90
CA CYS A 19 5.15 14.95 -22.66
C CYS A 19 5.90 15.72 -23.75
N ARG A 20 6.76 16.65 -23.34
CA ARG A 20 7.50 17.52 -24.27
C ARG A 20 8.73 16.85 -24.89
N VAL A 21 8.91 15.56 -24.64
CA VAL A 21 10.04 14.74 -25.08
C VAL A 21 9.50 13.63 -26.00
N GLU A 22 10.23 13.35 -27.07
CA GLU A 22 9.85 12.34 -28.06
C GLU A 22 9.61 10.96 -27.41
N GLY A 23 8.50 10.30 -27.76
CA GLY A 23 8.16 8.94 -27.31
C GLY A 23 7.51 8.82 -25.93
N CYS A 24 7.39 9.91 -25.17
CA CYS A 24 6.92 9.84 -23.79
C CYS A 24 5.39 9.74 -23.62
N ASP A 25 4.59 10.15 -24.61
CA ASP A 25 3.14 9.89 -24.58
C ASP A 25 2.85 8.39 -24.48
N LYS A 26 3.63 7.55 -25.17
CA LYS A 26 3.53 6.08 -25.07
C LYS A 26 3.83 5.55 -23.67
N ILE A 27 4.75 6.20 -22.95
CA ILE A 27 5.10 5.82 -21.58
C ILE A 27 3.93 6.15 -20.65
N LEU A 28 3.43 7.38 -20.71
CA LEU A 28 2.30 7.81 -19.87
C LEU A 28 1.03 7.01 -20.16
N ASP A 29 0.76 6.68 -21.42
CA ASP A 29 -0.37 5.84 -21.84
C ASP A 29 -0.25 4.39 -21.34
N SER A 30 0.97 3.92 -21.06
CA SER A 30 1.22 2.59 -20.50
C SER A 30 1.13 2.52 -18.97
N GLN A 31 1.01 3.68 -18.30
CA GLN A 31 0.99 3.79 -16.85
C GLN A 31 -0.40 4.16 -16.32
N VAL A 32 -0.84 3.45 -15.29
CA VAL A 32 -2.10 3.73 -14.59
C VAL A 32 -1.91 3.67 -13.09
N VAL A 33 -2.69 4.45 -12.35
CA VAL A 33 -2.78 4.37 -10.89
C VAL A 33 -4.11 3.71 -10.52
N LEU A 34 -4.04 2.62 -9.78
CA LEU A 34 -5.18 1.98 -9.13
C LEU A 34 -5.44 2.69 -7.79
N GLY A 35 -6.63 3.27 -7.66
CA GLY A 35 -6.95 4.18 -6.57
C GLY A 35 -6.03 5.38 -6.62
N ARG A 36 -5.38 5.69 -5.50
CA ARG A 36 -4.36 6.76 -5.39
C ARG A 36 -2.96 6.21 -5.06
N ASP A 37 -2.85 4.90 -4.83
CA ASP A 37 -1.74 4.33 -4.05
C ASP A 37 -0.92 3.26 -4.78
N VAL A 38 -1.44 2.66 -5.85
CA VAL A 38 -0.72 1.61 -6.59
C VAL A 38 -0.58 2.00 -8.05
N MET A 39 0.62 2.37 -8.47
CA MET A 39 0.94 2.64 -9.87
C MET A 39 1.42 1.36 -10.55
N VAL A 40 0.97 1.10 -11.77
CA VAL A 40 1.35 -0.06 -12.59
C VAL A 40 1.80 0.43 -13.96
N THR A 41 2.87 -0.17 -14.48
CA THR A 41 3.35 0.08 -15.85
C THR A 41 3.20 -1.19 -16.69
N GLY A 42 2.50 -1.08 -17.82
CA GLY A 42 2.38 -2.18 -18.77
C GLY A 42 3.68 -2.41 -19.56
N VAL A 43 4.09 -3.67 -19.71
CA VAL A 43 5.14 -4.08 -20.66
C VAL A 43 4.44 -4.41 -21.99
N LEU A 44 4.34 -3.41 -22.87
CA LEU A 44 3.49 -3.49 -24.07
C LEU A 44 4.25 -3.90 -25.34
N GLU A 45 5.57 -4.04 -25.26
CA GLU A 45 6.44 -4.41 -26.37
C GLU A 45 7.02 -5.81 -26.16
N SER A 46 7.12 -6.59 -27.24
CA SER A 46 7.63 -7.96 -27.18
C SER A 46 9.15 -8.00 -27.08
N GLY A 47 9.67 -8.90 -26.23
CA GLY A 47 11.10 -9.18 -26.15
C GLY A 47 11.94 -8.13 -25.41
N VAL A 48 11.31 -7.17 -24.74
CA VAL A 48 12.01 -6.15 -23.95
C VAL A 48 12.39 -6.69 -22.56
N ASP A 49 13.57 -6.30 -22.09
CA ASP A 49 14.11 -6.60 -20.76
C ASP A 49 14.10 -5.38 -19.83
N ASN A 50 13.72 -4.21 -20.36
CA ASN A 50 13.59 -2.96 -19.64
C ASN A 50 12.40 -2.17 -20.16
N VAL A 51 11.73 -1.44 -19.28
CA VAL A 51 10.73 -0.44 -19.65
C VAL A 51 11.05 0.90 -19.00
N SER A 52 10.79 1.98 -19.72
CA SER A 52 10.84 3.31 -19.13
C SER A 52 9.57 3.59 -18.34
N VAL A 53 9.75 4.11 -17.12
CA VAL A 53 8.68 4.49 -16.20
C VAL A 53 8.86 5.95 -15.84
N TYR A 54 7.77 6.71 -15.79
CA TYR A 54 7.74 8.04 -15.19
C TYR A 54 7.06 8.00 -13.82
N LEU A 55 7.76 8.40 -12.76
CA LEU A 55 7.18 8.55 -11.43
C LEU A 55 6.94 10.04 -11.16
N PRO A 56 5.67 10.50 -11.03
CA PRO A 56 5.36 11.91 -10.90
C PRO A 56 5.97 12.56 -9.66
N ASP A 57 6.34 13.82 -9.81
CA ASP A 57 6.70 14.66 -8.68
C ASP A 57 5.46 14.98 -7.80
N GLY A 58 5.70 15.33 -6.55
CA GLY A 58 4.65 15.61 -5.55
C GLY A 58 4.13 14.38 -4.80
N ALA A 59 4.58 13.18 -5.13
CA ALA A 59 4.48 12.00 -4.26
C ALA A 59 5.79 11.20 -4.34
N LYS A 60 6.01 10.34 -3.34
CA LYS A 60 7.13 9.39 -3.34
C LYS A 60 6.59 7.97 -3.55
N TRP A 61 7.44 7.10 -4.07
CA TRP A 61 7.02 5.77 -4.52
C TRP A 61 8.04 4.71 -4.10
N TYR A 62 7.55 3.59 -3.57
CA TYR A 62 8.33 2.38 -3.35
C TYR A 62 8.11 1.42 -4.50
N ASN A 63 9.16 0.74 -4.98
CA ASN A 63 8.98 -0.37 -5.92
C ASN A 63 8.60 -1.68 -5.20
N ALA A 64 8.38 -2.74 -5.98
CA ALA A 64 8.09 -4.10 -5.48
C ALA A 64 9.19 -4.72 -4.60
N ARG A 65 10.38 -4.11 -4.53
CA ARG A 65 11.52 -4.55 -3.71
C ARG A 65 11.69 -3.70 -2.45
N ASP A 66 10.72 -2.85 -2.14
CA ASP A 66 10.72 -1.94 -0.99
C ASP A 66 11.79 -0.83 -1.07
N GLU A 67 12.22 -0.49 -2.28
CA GLU A 67 13.18 0.59 -2.54
C GLU A 67 12.44 1.88 -2.89
N LEU A 68 12.87 2.99 -2.29
CA LEU A 68 12.33 4.31 -2.61
C LEU A 68 12.91 4.78 -3.94
N MET A 69 12.04 5.16 -4.87
CA MET A 69 12.39 5.52 -6.24
C MET A 69 12.62 7.02 -6.41
N ALA A 70 13.38 7.43 -7.44
CA ALA A 70 13.44 8.83 -7.82
C ALA A 70 12.14 9.25 -8.53
N VAL A 71 11.85 10.55 -8.51
CA VAL A 71 10.61 11.12 -9.05
C VAL A 71 10.92 12.34 -9.91
N GLY A 72 9.95 12.73 -10.76
CA GLY A 72 10.11 13.85 -11.69
C GLY A 72 11.02 13.55 -12.88
N MET A 73 11.40 12.28 -13.06
CA MET A 73 12.25 11.82 -14.16
C MET A 73 11.85 10.43 -14.64
N HIS A 74 12.33 10.09 -15.83
CA HIS A 74 12.17 8.74 -16.38
C HIS A 74 13.25 7.82 -15.82
N GLU A 75 12.83 6.64 -15.35
CA GLU A 75 13.72 5.56 -14.95
C GLU A 75 13.55 4.35 -15.86
N ASN A 76 14.66 3.65 -16.14
CA ASN A 76 14.62 2.37 -16.83
C ASN A 76 14.57 1.25 -15.80
N ILE A 77 13.47 0.49 -15.83
CA ILE A 77 13.21 -0.58 -14.88
C ILE A 77 13.36 -1.92 -15.60
N ALA A 78 14.25 -2.75 -15.07
CA ALA A 78 14.42 -4.11 -15.56
C ALA A 78 13.15 -4.94 -15.34
N VAL A 79 12.73 -5.64 -16.39
CA VAL A 79 11.54 -6.50 -16.41
C VAL A 79 11.91 -7.90 -16.84
N SER A 80 11.08 -8.85 -16.43
CA SER A 80 11.14 -10.23 -16.87
C SER A 80 9.73 -10.70 -17.21
N MET A 81 9.60 -11.85 -17.87
CA MET A 81 8.29 -12.44 -18.17
C MET A 81 7.42 -12.68 -16.93
N ASP A 82 8.04 -12.79 -15.74
CA ASP A 82 7.35 -13.12 -14.50
C ASP A 82 6.97 -11.88 -13.67
N ALA A 83 7.31 -10.66 -14.12
CA ALA A 83 7.15 -9.45 -13.32
C ALA A 83 6.59 -8.27 -14.11
N ILE A 84 5.55 -7.64 -13.55
CA ILE A 84 5.01 -6.37 -14.02
C ILE A 84 5.50 -5.26 -13.08
N PRO A 85 6.13 -4.18 -13.57
CA PRO A 85 6.51 -3.05 -12.74
C PRO A 85 5.30 -2.42 -12.06
N HIS A 86 5.39 -2.32 -10.74
CA HIS A 86 4.40 -1.65 -9.93
C HIS A 86 5.06 -0.94 -8.75
N PHE A 87 4.41 0.11 -8.30
CA PHE A 87 4.92 1.03 -7.31
C PHE A 87 3.83 1.41 -6.33
N TYR A 88 4.22 1.57 -5.08
CA TYR A 88 3.35 1.88 -3.96
C TYR A 88 3.63 3.29 -3.46
N ARG A 89 2.61 4.12 -3.38
CA ARG A 89 2.75 5.50 -2.91
C ARG A 89 3.21 5.48 -1.45
N ALA A 90 4.24 6.27 -1.14
CA ALA A 90 4.65 6.50 0.23
C ALA A 90 3.50 7.21 0.99
N GLY A 91 3.31 6.82 2.25
CA GLY A 91 2.18 7.26 3.06
C GLY A 91 0.89 6.48 2.84
N SER A 92 0.95 5.29 2.25
CA SER A 92 -0.21 4.44 2.01
C SER A 92 -0.20 3.16 2.84
N ILE A 93 -1.41 2.65 3.15
CA ILE A 93 -1.61 1.32 3.73
C ILE A 93 -2.44 0.49 2.76
N ILE A 94 -1.87 -0.60 2.26
CA ILE A 94 -2.49 -1.49 1.27
C ILE A 94 -2.96 -2.78 1.93
N PRO A 95 -4.28 -3.06 1.96
CA PRO A 95 -4.81 -4.32 2.45
C PRO A 95 -4.73 -5.41 1.37
N LEU A 96 -4.16 -6.57 1.72
CA LEU A 96 -3.97 -7.69 0.80
C LEU A 96 -4.47 -9.01 1.41
N LYS A 97 -5.16 -9.83 0.61
CA LYS A 97 -5.40 -11.24 0.91
C LYS A 97 -4.33 -12.07 0.22
N MET A 98 -3.37 -12.58 0.99
CA MET A 98 -2.18 -13.25 0.44
C MET A 98 -2.37 -14.74 0.19
N ARG A 99 -3.48 -15.32 0.65
CA ARG A 99 -3.78 -16.74 0.47
C ARG A 99 -4.33 -16.96 -0.94
N GLN A 100 -3.65 -17.83 -1.69
CA GLN A 100 -4.16 -18.26 -3.00
C GLN A 100 -5.43 -19.09 -2.82
N ARG A 101 -6.48 -18.72 -3.55
CA ARG A 101 -7.78 -19.38 -3.53
C ARG A 101 -8.31 -19.51 -4.96
N PRO A 102 -9.15 -20.53 -5.23
CA PRO A 102 -9.72 -20.74 -6.56
C PRO A 102 -10.79 -19.70 -6.95
N SER A 103 -11.32 -18.91 -6.00
CA SER A 103 -12.33 -17.88 -6.27
C SER A 103 -12.39 -16.82 -5.17
N THR A 104 -12.94 -15.65 -5.48
CA THR A 104 -13.21 -14.57 -4.51
C THR A 104 -14.16 -15.03 -3.41
N LYS A 105 -15.15 -15.88 -3.72
CA LYS A 105 -16.05 -16.48 -2.73
C LYS A 105 -15.29 -17.30 -1.68
N ALA A 106 -14.23 -18.02 -2.08
CA ALA A 106 -13.38 -18.75 -1.15
C ALA A 106 -12.44 -17.84 -0.33
N MET A 107 -12.24 -16.59 -0.77
CA MET A 107 -11.38 -15.60 -0.10
C MET A 107 -12.11 -14.77 0.95
N VAL A 108 -13.45 -14.75 0.98
CA VAL A 108 -14.25 -13.84 1.83
C VAL A 108 -13.73 -13.78 3.27
N LYS A 109 -13.48 -14.95 3.89
CA LYS A 109 -13.02 -15.09 5.28
C LYS A 109 -11.50 -15.13 5.46
N ASP A 110 -10.73 -15.04 4.38
CA ASP A 110 -9.27 -15.05 4.51
C ASP A 110 -8.78 -13.81 5.27
N PRO A 111 -7.80 -13.97 6.16
CA PRO A 111 -7.22 -12.84 6.87
C PRO A 111 -6.48 -11.90 5.93
N LEU A 112 -6.28 -10.67 6.40
CA LEU A 112 -5.55 -9.63 5.69
C LEU A 112 -4.09 -9.57 6.12
N THR A 113 -3.23 -9.22 5.15
CA THR A 113 -1.96 -8.56 5.37
C THR A 113 -2.16 -7.06 5.16
N LEU A 114 -1.62 -6.23 6.02
CA LEU A 114 -1.52 -4.78 5.80
C LEU A 114 -0.07 -4.46 5.41
N GLU A 115 0.14 -3.91 4.22
CA GLU A 115 1.43 -3.34 3.82
C GLU A 115 1.42 -1.85 4.06
N VAL A 116 2.30 -1.37 4.93
CA VAL A 116 2.41 0.02 5.38
C VAL A 116 3.64 0.62 4.70
N PHE A 117 3.43 1.42 3.66
CA PHE A 117 4.49 2.14 2.95
C PHE A 117 4.69 3.50 3.61
N VAL A 118 5.72 3.63 4.45
CA VAL A 118 5.93 4.82 5.27
C VAL A 118 6.35 6.01 4.41
N ASP A 119 5.70 7.15 4.59
CA ASP A 119 6.15 8.40 4.00
C ASP A 119 7.44 8.87 4.70
N PRO A 120 8.57 9.03 3.99
CA PRO A 120 9.85 9.35 4.62
C PRO A 120 9.94 10.78 5.16
N ASP A 121 9.07 11.71 4.74
CA ASP A 121 9.08 13.10 5.23
C ASP A 121 8.23 13.26 6.49
N THR A 122 7.10 12.54 6.54
CA THR A 122 6.13 12.67 7.64
C THR A 122 6.20 11.52 8.64
N ASN A 123 6.81 10.40 8.26
CA ASN A 123 6.83 9.13 9.00
C ASN A 123 5.42 8.57 9.26
N LYS A 124 4.48 8.79 8.33
CA LYS A 124 3.07 8.40 8.46
C LYS A 124 2.62 7.55 7.29
N ALA A 125 1.50 6.86 7.45
CA ALA A 125 0.76 6.25 6.36
C ALA A 125 -0.73 6.13 6.70
N GLU A 126 -1.58 6.07 5.69
CA GLU A 126 -3.02 5.87 5.85
C GLU A 126 -3.59 4.97 4.75
N GLY A 127 -4.57 4.15 5.10
CA GLY A 127 -5.36 3.38 4.14
C GLY A 127 -6.77 3.12 4.66
N GLU A 128 -7.64 2.72 3.75
CA GLU A 128 -9.04 2.45 4.05
C GLU A 128 -9.44 1.08 3.52
N ILE A 129 -10.36 0.42 4.23
CA ILE A 129 -10.89 -0.89 3.86
C ILE A 129 -12.41 -0.83 3.94
N TYR A 130 -13.04 -1.03 2.79
CA TYR A 130 -14.49 -1.16 2.67
C TYR A 130 -14.86 -2.65 2.52
N LEU A 131 -15.84 -3.10 3.30
CA LEU A 131 -16.37 -4.46 3.28
C LEU A 131 -17.90 -4.42 3.33
N ASP A 132 -18.54 -5.21 2.47
CA ASP A 132 -19.97 -5.47 2.48
C ASP A 132 -20.25 -6.94 2.10
N ASP A 133 -21.49 -7.28 1.74
CA ASP A 133 -21.84 -8.64 1.30
C ASP A 133 -21.37 -8.98 -0.13
N GLY A 134 -20.87 -7.99 -0.89
CA GLY A 134 -20.39 -8.12 -2.26
C GLY A 134 -21.45 -8.43 -3.32
N SER A 135 -22.74 -8.31 -3.00
CA SER A 135 -23.83 -8.71 -3.90
C SER A 135 -25.06 -7.78 -3.90
N SER A 136 -25.38 -7.18 -2.75
CA SER A 136 -26.51 -6.26 -2.62
C SER A 136 -26.15 -4.89 -3.19
N SER A 137 -27.09 -4.25 -3.89
CA SER A 137 -26.88 -2.95 -4.51
C SER A 137 -27.17 -1.76 -3.60
N ASP A 138 -27.78 -2.00 -2.43
CA ASP A 138 -28.31 -0.99 -1.51
C ASP A 138 -27.58 -0.98 -0.15
N THR A 139 -26.38 -1.59 -0.08
CA THR A 139 -25.58 -1.71 1.14
C THR A 139 -25.26 -0.33 1.74
N ILE A 140 -24.93 0.65 0.90
CA ILE A 140 -24.64 2.02 1.33
C ILE A 140 -25.90 2.69 1.92
N ASP A 141 -27.04 2.58 1.23
CA ASP A 141 -28.32 3.19 1.66
C ASP A 141 -28.83 2.60 2.98
N ARG A 142 -28.67 1.28 3.16
CA ARG A 142 -28.99 0.59 4.42
C ARG A 142 -27.95 0.81 5.51
N GLY A 143 -26.77 1.31 5.17
CA GLY A 143 -25.61 1.33 6.05
C GLY A 143 -25.04 -0.06 6.36
N ASP A 144 -25.38 -1.08 5.55
CA ASP A 144 -24.97 -2.47 5.70
C ASP A 144 -23.59 -2.70 5.07
N TYR A 145 -22.59 -2.03 5.64
CA TYR A 145 -21.18 -2.15 5.27
C TYR A 145 -20.31 -1.87 6.50
N THR A 146 -19.01 -2.12 6.34
CA THR A 146 -17.96 -1.73 7.28
C THR A 146 -16.87 -0.99 6.51
N LEU A 147 -16.62 0.27 6.86
CA LEU A 147 -15.49 1.05 6.37
C LEU A 147 -14.55 1.33 7.54
N SER A 148 -13.31 0.84 7.48
CA SER A 148 -12.28 1.09 8.49
C SER A 148 -11.15 1.93 7.92
N THR A 149 -10.81 3.03 8.58
CA THR A 149 -9.60 3.82 8.27
C THR A 149 -8.48 3.43 9.22
N ILE A 150 -7.34 3.06 8.65
CA ILE A 150 -6.15 2.62 9.37
C ILE A 150 -5.08 3.68 9.19
N ARG A 151 -4.41 4.05 10.29
CA ARG A 151 -3.34 5.05 10.29
C ARG A 151 -2.10 4.51 10.98
N PHE A 152 -0.96 4.86 10.40
CA PHE A 152 0.35 4.76 11.02
C PHE A 152 0.88 6.16 11.28
N ASP A 153 1.29 6.46 12.52
CA ASP A 153 1.72 7.79 12.94
C ASP A 153 3.23 7.91 13.23
N GLY A 154 3.99 6.84 12.95
CA GLY A 154 5.41 6.74 13.28
C GLY A 154 5.69 5.88 14.51
N GLN A 155 4.70 5.68 15.38
CA GLN A 155 4.84 5.01 16.68
C GLN A 155 3.80 3.93 16.91
N SER A 156 2.63 4.04 16.29
CA SER A 156 1.52 3.11 16.43
C SER A 156 0.81 2.91 15.10
N ILE A 157 0.17 1.75 14.95
CA ILE A 157 -0.78 1.48 13.87
C ILE A 157 -2.15 1.33 14.51
N VAL A 158 -3.11 2.13 14.07
CA VAL A 158 -4.43 2.25 14.72
C VAL A 158 -5.57 2.15 13.71
N SER A 159 -6.68 1.60 14.17
CA SER A 159 -7.98 1.65 13.49
C SER A 159 -8.95 2.43 14.37
N THR A 160 -9.11 3.72 14.12
CA THR A 160 -9.92 4.61 14.98
C THR A 160 -11.25 5.00 14.35
N ASP A 161 -11.32 5.06 13.01
CA ASP A 161 -12.52 5.53 12.33
C ASP A 161 -13.19 4.35 11.65
N ILE A 162 -14.39 4.03 12.11
CA ILE A 162 -15.20 2.93 11.59
C ILE A 162 -16.59 3.48 11.30
N SER A 163 -17.05 3.27 10.07
CA SER A 163 -18.39 3.65 9.66
C SER A 163 -19.13 2.49 9.00
N GLY A 164 -20.45 2.66 8.88
CA GLY A 164 -21.37 1.58 8.55
C GLY A 164 -21.81 0.80 9.80
N LYS A 165 -22.89 0.04 9.64
CA LYS A 165 -23.55 -0.77 10.68
C LYS A 165 -23.45 -2.27 10.38
N GLY A 166 -22.86 -2.65 9.25
CA GLY A 166 -22.62 -4.04 8.88
C GLY A 166 -21.58 -4.67 9.81
N ASP A 167 -21.72 -5.98 10.06
CA ASP A 167 -20.81 -6.74 10.92
C ASP A 167 -19.78 -7.54 10.09
N TYR A 168 -19.05 -6.84 9.21
CA TYR A 168 -18.06 -7.44 8.32
C TYR A 168 -16.66 -7.38 8.93
N ASN A 169 -16.34 -8.39 9.76
CA ASN A 169 -15.07 -8.47 10.46
C ASN A 169 -14.07 -9.40 9.75
N ILE A 170 -12.83 -8.93 9.56
CA ILE A 170 -11.74 -9.74 8.99
C ILE A 170 -10.49 -9.63 9.87
N PRO A 171 -9.92 -10.74 10.36
CA PRO A 171 -8.69 -10.68 11.15
C PRO A 171 -7.49 -10.26 10.30
N VAL A 172 -6.56 -9.52 10.90
CA VAL A 172 -5.26 -9.20 10.29
C VAL A 172 -4.24 -10.22 10.80
N GLU A 173 -3.66 -11.01 9.89
CA GLU A 173 -2.66 -12.02 10.26
C GLU A 173 -1.22 -11.51 10.13
N ARG A 174 -1.01 -10.39 9.44
CA ARG A 174 0.31 -9.84 9.18
C ARG A 174 0.26 -8.33 8.95
N ILE A 175 1.23 -7.62 9.50
CA ILE A 175 1.51 -6.22 9.16
C ILE A 175 2.96 -6.16 8.69
N ASP A 176 3.16 -5.70 7.47
CA ASP A 176 4.48 -5.44 6.92
C ASP A 176 4.68 -3.92 6.87
N ILE A 177 5.74 -3.40 7.52
CA ILE A 177 6.05 -1.98 7.55
C ILE A 177 7.32 -1.74 6.74
N ILE A 178 7.22 -0.89 5.73
CA ILE A 178 8.23 -0.62 4.72
C ILE A 178 8.72 0.83 4.84
N GLY A 179 10.04 1.03 4.83
CA GLY A 179 10.63 2.36 4.73
C GLY A 179 10.79 3.11 6.06
N LEU A 180 10.74 2.40 7.20
CA LEU A 180 11.02 3.01 8.50
C LEU A 180 12.49 3.47 8.62
N PRO A 181 12.74 4.61 9.29
CA PRO A 181 14.07 4.99 9.75
C PRO A 181 14.75 3.88 10.58
N GLU A 182 16.07 3.75 10.46
CA GLU A 182 16.84 2.65 11.07
C GLU A 182 16.65 2.56 12.59
N ASN A 183 16.64 3.70 13.28
CA ASN A 183 16.45 3.78 14.73
C ASN A 183 15.06 3.25 15.16
N LEU A 184 14.00 3.61 14.44
CA LEU A 184 12.65 3.13 14.71
C LEU A 184 12.53 1.63 14.40
N ARG A 185 13.08 1.20 13.26
CA ARG A 185 13.13 -0.20 12.86
C ARG A 185 13.80 -1.07 13.93
N LYS A 186 14.94 -0.62 14.45
CA LYS A 186 15.65 -1.30 15.54
C LYS A 186 14.81 -1.34 16.82
N GLY A 187 14.20 -0.22 17.21
CA GLY A 187 13.34 -0.16 18.40
C GLY A 187 12.17 -1.15 18.36
N ILE A 188 11.56 -1.34 17.20
CA ILE A 188 10.45 -2.30 17.01
C ILE A 188 10.96 -3.75 17.07
N LEU A 189 12.10 -4.04 16.44
CA LEU A 189 12.69 -5.38 16.43
C LEU A 189 13.16 -5.82 17.83
N ASP A 190 13.60 -4.88 18.65
CA ASP A 190 14.06 -5.13 20.02
C ASP A 190 12.90 -5.14 21.04
N ASN A 191 11.66 -4.85 20.62
CA ASN A 191 10.50 -4.79 21.50
C ASN A 191 9.96 -6.21 21.82
N PRO A 192 10.04 -6.68 23.09
CA PRO A 192 9.64 -8.04 23.44
C PRO A 192 8.12 -8.26 23.43
N THR A 193 7.31 -7.19 23.43
CA THR A 193 5.85 -7.30 23.41
C THR A 193 5.28 -7.51 22.01
N ILE A 194 6.09 -7.33 20.96
CA ILE A 194 5.70 -7.45 19.56
C ILE A 194 6.52 -8.54 18.90
N SER A 195 5.85 -9.48 18.22
CA SER A 195 6.54 -10.48 17.41
C SER A 195 6.92 -9.91 16.03
N ALA A 196 7.88 -8.99 16.03
CA ALA A 196 8.45 -8.37 14.82
C ALA A 196 9.69 -9.14 14.33
N LYS A 197 9.87 -9.22 13.01
CA LYS A 197 11.07 -9.79 12.36
C LYS A 197 11.47 -8.96 11.16
N ARG A 198 12.76 -8.92 10.82
CA ARG A 198 13.20 -8.42 9.51
C ARG A 198 12.69 -9.34 8.40
N SER A 199 12.28 -8.75 7.28
CA SER A 199 11.97 -9.53 6.09
C SER A 199 13.26 -10.17 5.55
N PRO A 200 13.23 -11.45 5.14
CA PRO A 200 14.38 -12.08 4.51
C PRO A 200 14.67 -11.54 3.10
N THR A 201 13.72 -10.83 2.49
CA THR A 201 13.81 -10.35 1.10
C THR A 201 14.10 -8.86 0.99
N SER A 202 13.98 -8.10 2.08
CA SER A 202 14.28 -6.67 2.09
C SER A 202 14.63 -6.18 3.49
N GLU A 203 15.77 -5.50 3.62
CA GLU A 203 16.16 -4.86 4.88
C GLU A 203 15.20 -3.74 5.28
N ASN A 204 14.54 -3.10 4.31
CA ASN A 204 13.60 -2.00 4.54
C ASN A 204 12.22 -2.44 5.03
N ARG A 205 11.97 -3.75 5.13
CA ARG A 205 10.70 -4.31 5.57
C ARG A 205 10.85 -5.01 6.92
N ILE A 206 9.98 -4.66 7.85
CA ILE A 206 9.74 -5.44 9.07
C ILE A 206 8.35 -6.05 9.04
N THR A 207 8.22 -7.26 9.56
CA THR A 207 6.98 -8.04 9.58
C THR A 207 6.57 -8.33 11.00
N ILE A 208 5.36 -7.92 11.37
CA ILE A 208 4.67 -8.31 12.60
C ILE A 208 3.69 -9.42 12.24
N LYS A 209 3.89 -10.62 12.80
CA LYS A 209 3.02 -11.78 12.54
C LYS A 209 1.97 -11.93 13.63
N ARG A 210 0.73 -12.16 13.22
CA ARG A 210 -0.44 -12.44 14.06
C ARG A 210 -0.58 -11.42 15.22
N PRO A 211 -0.67 -10.12 14.91
CA PRO A 211 -0.85 -9.12 15.95
C PRO A 211 -2.17 -9.38 16.71
N ALA A 212 -2.08 -9.47 18.03
CA ALA A 212 -3.23 -9.86 18.86
C ALA A 212 -4.33 -8.80 18.84
N GLY A 213 -5.59 -9.23 18.69
CA GLY A 213 -6.75 -8.33 18.73
C GLY A 213 -6.95 -7.44 17.50
N VAL A 214 -6.12 -7.57 16.47
CA VAL A 214 -6.22 -6.74 15.25
C VAL A 214 -7.23 -7.34 14.28
N VAL A 215 -8.37 -6.67 14.16
CA VAL A 215 -9.51 -7.11 13.34
C VAL A 215 -10.10 -5.89 12.63
N ILE A 216 -10.21 -5.96 11.30
CA ILE A 216 -10.91 -4.94 10.51
C ILE A 216 -12.38 -4.93 10.91
N GLY A 217 -12.99 -3.74 11.02
CA GLY A 217 -14.33 -3.55 11.58
C GLY A 217 -14.35 -3.35 13.09
N LYS A 218 -13.20 -3.37 13.77
CA LYS A 218 -13.08 -3.05 15.20
C LYS A 218 -12.02 -2.00 15.48
N HIS A 219 -12.16 -1.31 16.61
CA HIS A 219 -11.12 -0.40 17.10
C HIS A 219 -9.97 -1.20 17.72
N TRP A 220 -8.75 -0.84 17.36
CA TRP A 220 -7.53 -1.44 17.91
C TRP A 220 -6.34 -0.49 17.73
N SER A 221 -5.32 -0.70 18.56
CA SER A 221 -3.99 -0.09 18.43
C SER A 221 -2.92 -1.16 18.52
N VAL A 222 -1.88 -1.02 17.70
CA VAL A 222 -0.61 -1.73 17.83
C VAL A 222 0.47 -0.68 18.09
N ASP A 223 0.83 -0.51 19.35
CA ASP A 223 1.90 0.40 19.75
C ASP A 223 3.25 -0.25 19.44
N LEU A 224 4.09 0.42 18.65
CA LEU A 224 5.34 -0.13 18.10
C LEU A 224 6.55 0.26 18.95
N ALA A 225 6.51 1.42 19.59
CA ALA A 225 7.54 1.88 20.51
C ALA A 225 7.24 1.44 21.96
N MET A 226 8.28 1.12 22.72
CA MET A 226 8.22 1.26 24.17
C MET A 226 8.14 2.76 24.46
N VAL A 227 7.08 3.23 25.10
CA VAL A 227 7.12 4.53 25.77
C VAL A 227 8.30 4.45 26.73
N GLN A 228 9.40 5.15 26.43
CA GLN A 228 10.41 5.38 27.45
C GLN A 228 9.71 6.26 28.49
N SER A 229 9.21 5.64 29.55
CA SER A 229 8.87 6.33 30.78
C SER A 229 10.14 7.04 31.26
N SER A 230 10.19 8.35 31.02
CA SER A 230 11.09 9.27 31.72
C SER A 230 10.71 9.34 33.18
#